data_AF-A0A7V0QIB4-F1
#
_entry.id   AF-A0A7V0QIB4-F1
#
_cell.length_a   1.000
_cell.length_b   1.000
_cell.length_c   1.000
_cell.angle_alpha   90.00
_cell.angle_beta   90.00
_cell.angle_gamma   90.00
#
_symmetry.space_group_name_H-M   'P 1'
#
loop_
_entity.id
_entity.type
_entity.pdbx_description
1 polymer ?
#
loop_
_entity_poly.entity_id
_entity_poly.type
_entity_poly.pdbx_seq_one_letter_code
_entity_poly.pdbx_strand_id
1 'polypeptide(L)' 'MEQQRKDIFPNLPERIAGLGHIAYNLWWSWHPEARMLFKMIDRQAWKESVHNPVKMLKELPVEVLLKAASDEDYLRY' A
#
# COMPACT_ATOMS: atom_id res chain seq x y z
N MET A 1 3.11 -1.50 19.95
CA MET A 1 2.27 -0.57 19.16
C MET A 1 2.16 -0.97 17.68
N GLU A 2 3.02 -1.86 17.16
CA GLU A 2 2.97 -2.36 15.77
C GLU A 2 1.77 -3.30 15.49
N GLN A 3 1.29 -4.03 16.50
CA GLN A 3 0.34 -5.15 16.33
C GLN A 3 -1.07 -4.74 15.87
N GLN A 4 -1.52 -3.51 16.17
CA GLN A 4 -2.91 -3.08 15.90
C GLN A 4 -3.25 -2.85 14.41
N ARG A 5 -2.25 -2.80 13.52
CA ARG A 5 -2.47 -2.41 12.11
C ARG A 5 -2.57 -3.59 11.14
N LYS A 6 -2.07 -4.76 11.53
CA LYS A 6 -2.31 -6.01 10.77
C LYS A 6 -3.80 -6.34 10.67
N ASP A 7 -4.55 -6.06 11.73
CA ASP A 7 -5.99 -6.30 11.78
C ASP A 7 -6.78 -5.46 10.76
N ILE A 8 -6.19 -4.35 10.30
CA ILE A 8 -6.83 -3.41 9.37
C ILE A 8 -6.57 -3.81 7.90
N PHE A 9 -5.44 -4.46 7.61
CA PHE A 9 -5.03 -4.89 6.28
C PHE A 9 -4.67 -6.38 6.28
N PRO A 10 -5.66 -7.28 6.28
CA PRO A 10 -5.43 -8.72 6.44
C PRO A 10 -4.59 -9.33 5.31
N ASN A 11 -4.64 -8.74 4.11
CA ASN A 11 -3.93 -9.22 2.94
C ASN A 11 -2.54 -8.58 2.75
N LEU A 12 -2.11 -7.67 3.64
CA LEU A 12 -0.85 -6.94 3.47
C LEU A 12 0.34 -7.75 4.00
N PRO A 13 1.32 -8.12 3.15
CA PRO A 13 2.49 -8.88 3.57
C PRO A 13 3.40 -8.08 4.51
N GLU A 14 4.07 -8.77 5.43
CA GLU A 14 4.96 -8.16 6.44
C GLU A 14 6.03 -7.25 5.81
N ARG A 15 6.62 -7.69 4.69
CA ARG A 15 7.72 -7.00 4.02
C ARG A 15 7.34 -5.60 3.52
N ILE A 16 6.05 -5.35 3.30
CA ILE A 16 5.50 -4.05 2.87
C ILE A 16 4.46 -3.51 3.87
N ALA A 17 4.44 -3.99 5.11
CA ALA A 17 3.49 -3.58 6.14
C ALA A 17 3.55 -2.06 6.45
N GLY A 18 4.70 -1.42 6.18
CA GLY A 18 4.87 0.03 6.28
C GLY A 18 3.91 0.83 5.40
N LEU A 19 3.39 0.27 4.31
CA LEU A 19 2.36 0.92 3.48
C LEU A 19 1.09 1.20 4.26
N GLY A 20 0.71 0.34 5.20
CA GLY A 20 -0.43 0.58 6.08
C GLY A 20 -0.22 1.80 6.98
N HIS A 21 1.03 2.06 7.40
CA HIS A 21 1.38 3.24 8.19
C HIS A 21 1.28 4.50 7.35
N ILE A 22 1.80 4.45 6.12
CA ILE A 22 1.73 5.56 5.17
C ILE A 22 0.27 5.85 4.83
N ALA A 23 -0.56 4.83 4.56
CA ALA A 23 -1.96 5.00 4.17
C ALA A 23 -2.80 5.81 5.19
N TYR A 24 -2.54 5.64 6.48
CA TYR A 24 -3.21 6.36 7.56
C TYR A 24 -2.52 7.68 7.96
N ASN A 25 -1.39 8.02 7.35
CA ASN A 25 -0.69 9.26 7.62
C ASN A 25 -0.99 10.29 6.53
N LEU A 26 -1.80 11.32 6.83
CA LEU A 26 -2.22 12.35 5.85
C LEU A 26 -1.05 12.99 5.08
N TRP A 27 0.18 12.93 5.60
CA TRP A 27 1.39 13.33 4.90
C TRP A 27 1.52 12.79 3.46
N TRP A 28 1.05 11.57 3.18
CA TRP A 28 1.07 11.02 1.82
C TRP A 28 0.33 11.90 0.80
N SER A 29 -0.67 12.64 1.26
CA SER A 29 -1.53 13.45 0.40
C SER A 29 -0.82 14.68 -0.17
N TRP A 30 0.35 15.08 0.32
CA TRP A 30 1.15 16.16 -0.28
C TRP A 30 2.58 15.73 -0.63
N HIS A 31 2.91 14.45 -0.50
CA HIS A 31 4.21 13.89 -0.86
C HIS A 31 4.08 13.01 -2.12
N PRO A 32 4.50 13.48 -3.31
CA PRO A 32 4.34 12.75 -4.57
C PRO A 32 4.93 11.33 -4.57
N GLU A 33 6.09 11.16 -3.94
CA GLU A 33 6.82 9.91 -3.79
C GLU A 33 6.02 8.89 -2.98
N ALA A 34 5.35 9.32 -1.90
CA ALA A 34 4.46 8.45 -1.13
C ALA A 34 3.25 8.01 -1.96
N ARG A 35 2.72 8.87 -2.83
CA ARG A 35 1.66 8.48 -3.79
C ARG A 35 2.18 7.48 -4.83
N MET A 36 3.46 7.55 -5.19
CA MET A 36 4.08 6.58 -6.12
C MET A 36 4.14 5.18 -5.56
N LEU A 37 4.37 5.02 -4.24
CA LEU A 37 4.34 3.71 -3.59
C LEU A 37 3.03 2.96 -3.85
N PHE A 38 1.88 3.64 -3.78
CA PHE A 38 0.59 3.03 -4.08
C PHE A 38 0.37 2.85 -5.58
N LYS A 39 0.70 3.87 -6.38
CA LYS A 39 0.53 3.82 -7.85
C LYS A 39 1.37 2.72 -8.51
N MET A 40 2.53 2.38 -7.97
CA MET A 40 3.40 1.33 -8.51
C MET A 40 2.88 -0.08 -8.23
N ILE A 41 2.12 -0.29 -7.14
CA ILE A 41 1.49 -1.58 -6.86
C ILE A 41 0.47 -1.90 -7.96
N ASP A 42 -0.46 -0.98 -8.18
CA ASP A 42 -1.44 -1.11 -9.25
C ASP A 42 -2.03 0.28 -9.61
N ARG A 43 -1.77 0.73 -10.83
CA ARG A 43 -2.23 2.06 -11.30
C ARG A 43 -3.74 2.15 -11.45
N GLN A 44 -4.38 1.05 -11.84
CA GLN A 44 -5.81 1.01 -12.06
C GLN A 44 -6.54 1.01 -10.72
N ALA A 45 -6.12 0.16 -9.77
CA ALA A 45 -6.68 0.15 -8.42
C ALA A 45 -6.46 1.48 -7.69
N TRP A 46 -5.32 2.15 -7.91
CA TRP A 46 -5.08 3.50 -7.36
C TRP A 46 -6.10 4.53 -7.89
N LYS A 47 -6.49 4.44 -9.16
CA LYS A 47 -7.50 5.31 -9.76
C LYS A 47 -8.91 4.95 -9.29
N GLU A 48 -9.26 3.66 -9.27
CA GLU A 48 -10.59 3.15 -8.87
C GLU A 48 -10.89 3.35 -7.39
N SER A 49 -9.85 3.34 -6.55
CA SER A 49 -9.95 3.72 -5.15
C SER A 49 -10.12 5.23 -4.94
N VAL A 50 -10.14 6.05 -6.01
CA VAL A 50 -10.19 7.52 -5.95
C VAL A 50 -8.98 8.07 -5.17
N HIS A 51 -7.81 7.49 -5.42
CA HIS A 51 -6.56 7.83 -4.73
C HIS A 51 -6.63 7.66 -3.21
N ASN A 52 -7.41 6.68 -2.73
CA ASN A 52 -7.50 6.35 -1.31
C ASN A 52 -6.66 5.10 -1.01
N PRO A 53 -5.49 5.24 -0.35
CA PRO A 53 -4.59 4.12 -0.11
C PRO A 53 -5.17 3.08 0.85
N VAL A 54 -5.99 3.50 1.81
CA VAL A 54 -6.66 2.57 2.74
C VAL A 54 -7.66 1.70 1.98
N LYS A 55 -8.47 2.30 1.11
CA LYS A 55 -9.43 1.56 0.27
C LYS A 55 -8.68 0.59 -0.67
N MET A 56 -7.66 1.08 -1.36
CA MET A 56 -6.85 0.28 -2.27
C MET A 56 -6.24 -0.95 -1.59
N LEU A 57 -5.57 -0.79 -0.45
CA LEU A 57 -4.93 -1.90 0.26
C LEU A 57 -5.93 -2.93 0.83
N LYS A 58 -7.19 -2.53 1.06
CA LYS A 58 -8.25 -3.45 1.51
C LYS A 58 -8.90 -4.22 0.37
N GLU A 59 -9.00 -3.62 -0.81
CA GLU A 59 -9.68 -4.20 -1.97
C GLU A 59 -8.75 -5.00 -2.88
N LEU A 60 -7.44 -4.73 -2.83
CA LEU A 60 -6.48 -5.46 -3.64
C LEU A 60 -6.43 -6.95 -3.28
N PRO A 61 -6.37 -7.84 -4.29
CA PRO A 61 -6.10 -9.26 -4.07
C PRO A 61 -4.74 -9.46 -3.40
N VAL A 62 -4.66 -10.47 -2.52
CA VAL A 62 -3.43 -10.80 -1.79
C VAL A 62 -2.26 -11.11 -2.73
N GLU A 63 -2.54 -11.69 -3.90
CA GLU A 63 -1.55 -12.04 -4.91
C GLU A 63 -0.84 -10.80 -5.48
N VAL A 64 -1.57 -9.69 -5.65
CA VAL A 64 -1.00 -8.43 -6.14
C VAL A 64 -0.07 -7.83 -5.07
N LEU A 65 -0.49 -7.86 -3.80
CA LEU A 65 0.32 -7.38 -2.69
C LEU A 65 1.58 -8.25 -2.48
N LEU A 66 1.45 -9.57 -2.62
CA LEU A 66 2.58 -10.50 -2.56
C LEU A 66 3.56 -10.30 -3.72
N LYS A 67 3.06 -10.02 -4.93
CA LYS A 67 3.89 -9.67 -6.07
C LYS A 67 4.69 -8.40 -5.78
N ALA A 68 4.05 -7.33 -5.31
CA ALA A 68 4.75 -6.11 -4.92
C ALA A 68 5.78 -6.36 -3.81
N ALA A 69 5.44 -7.20 -2.82
CA ALA A 69 6.38 -7.58 -1.76
C ALA A 69 7.54 -8.46 -2.23
N SER A 70 7.45 -9.08 -3.41
CA SER A 70 8.51 -9.93 -3.98
C SER A 70 9.31 -9.24 -5.07
N ASP A 71 8.83 -8.10 -5.57
CA ASP A 71 9.45 -7.30 -6.62
C ASP A 71 10.61 -6.48 -6.05
N GLU A 72 11.84 -6.80 -6.45
CA GLU A 72 13.02 -6.08 -5.97
C GLU A 72 13.08 -4.63 -6.42
N ASP A 73 12.54 -4.31 -7.61
CA ASP A 73 12.54 -2.94 -8.11
C ASP A 73 11.56 -2.08 -7.34
N TYR A 74 10.43 -2.65 -6.93
CA TYR A 74 9.47 -1.99 -6.03
C TYR A 74 10.09 -1.68 -4.66
N LEU A 75 10.88 -2.60 -4.11
CA LEU A 75 11.43 -2.48 -2.76
C LEU A 75 12.67 -1.58 -2.66
N ARG A 76 13.25 -1.18 -3.79
CA ARG A 76 14.35 -0.21 -3.86
C ARG A 76 13.88 1.24 -3.78
N TYR A 77 12.57 1.46 -3.87
CA TYR A 77 11.94 2.78 -3.85
C TYR A 77 11.71 3.28 -2.42
#